data_AF-A0A838J593-F1
#
_entry.id   AF-A0A838J593-F1
#
_cell.length_a   1.000
_cell.length_b   1.000
_cell.length_c   1.000
_cell.angle_alpha   90.00
_cell.angle_beta   90.00
_cell.angle_gamma   90.00
#
_symmetry.space_group_name_H-M   'P 1'
#
loop_
_entity.id
_entity.type
_entity.pdbx_description
1 polymer ?
#
loop_
_entity_poly.entity_id
_entity_poly.type
_entity_poly.pdbx_seq_one_letter_code
_entity_poly.pdbx_strand_id
1 'polypeptide(L)'
;MVLKRDESRPDHVQIQAWNIQVDRELCQDVQVGLNHEWLVTNGLGGYAAGSVSGATTRSYHGLLVASLSPPDERVVLVSKVDEEITLSGGQTLHLGVNEYPEGIIEPQGYRYLERVVLEGDIPCFVYRVSEFLILEKRIWMEYGQNTTYVQYTLHDIPSEDEQVPHAHVDAASMSLTLLVSPFCLTRDYHQTTQGRGDWHFLVENRGNRCRIRAYESGPAYHLIADPTTVFEPDGIWYWHIWHRRDNERGLPDEEDVYRPGVFRTTLTLGMHKTFVFAAENQTTCSWGYGGAHHEEVVARALMRHQRRMRQVLAGADRTIDDLQIRDPVMARLVLAADQFIVARPAAGNQPNPSQPQHMSPDRKTIIAGYPWFTDWGRDSMISLPGLLLCTGRYSEARGALKAFISYIHKGLIPNRFPDKGEEPVYNAVDATLWMMRALNLYLLKTGDWMLLKDLFPVLQDSIQWYIHGTEYDIRVDPQDGLLHAGVPGVQLTWMDARVGDWIVTPRIGKAVEVNALWYHALSAMEGWAVRLSTDATQYGQLRSLVRQNFAARFWYEEGGYLYDVVDVEGVTAQNDPALRPNQLFAASLNYELLPEIQVASILRQATDQLLTPSGLRSLSPTDSAYCAHFAGDR
;
A
#
# COMPACT_ATOMS: atom_id res chain seq x y z
N MET A 1 32.48 16.78 -7.45
CA MET A 1 32.68 18.24 -7.39
C MET A 1 31.61 18.79 -6.47
N VAL A 2 31.97 19.13 -5.24
CA VAL A 2 31.03 19.51 -4.18
C VAL A 2 30.70 20.99 -4.38
N LEU A 3 29.48 21.29 -4.86
CA LEU A 3 28.95 22.64 -4.88
C LEU A 3 28.56 23.03 -3.45
N LYS A 4 29.35 23.91 -2.83
CA LYS A 4 28.94 24.63 -1.61
C LYS A 4 27.72 25.49 -1.96
N ARG A 5 26.60 25.28 -1.26
CA ARG A 5 25.43 26.17 -1.31
C ARG A 5 25.50 27.17 -0.17
N ASP A 6 25.10 28.38 -0.50
CA ASP A 6 25.12 29.61 0.31
C ASP A 6 24.16 29.51 1.51
N GLU A 7 24.61 29.84 2.72
CA GLU A 7 23.91 29.61 4.01
C GLU A 7 23.10 30.84 4.51
N SER A 8 22.58 31.69 3.62
CA SER A 8 21.98 32.98 4.05
C SER A 8 20.51 33.22 3.64
N ARG A 9 19.63 32.20 3.70
CA ARG A 9 18.17 32.39 3.58
C ARG A 9 17.41 31.71 4.73
N PRO A 10 16.53 32.41 5.47
CA PRO A 10 15.69 31.79 6.49
C PRO A 10 14.53 31.02 5.82
N ASP A 11 14.15 29.88 6.42
CA ASP A 11 13.01 29.01 6.05
C ASP A 11 13.10 28.11 4.81
N HIS A 12 14.29 27.61 4.46
CA HIS A 12 14.37 26.37 3.69
C HIS A 12 14.40 25.17 4.64
N VAL A 13 13.24 24.49 4.82
CA VAL A 13 13.21 23.12 5.34
C VAL A 13 14.15 22.30 4.46
N GLN A 14 15.26 21.83 5.02
CA GLN A 14 16.25 21.06 4.28
C GLN A 14 15.57 19.80 3.74
N ILE A 15 15.66 19.55 2.43
CA ILE A 15 15.14 18.32 1.83
C ILE A 15 15.88 17.15 2.49
N GLN A 16 15.14 16.37 3.25
CA GLN A 16 15.60 15.16 3.93
C GLN A 16 14.53 14.09 3.75
N ALA A 17 14.85 12.81 3.93
CA ALA A 17 13.92 11.70 3.67
C ALA A 17 12.59 11.78 4.47
N TRP A 18 12.56 12.59 5.53
CA TRP A 18 11.35 12.91 6.29
C TRP A 18 10.45 13.95 5.61
N ASN A 19 11.00 14.90 4.85
CA ASN A 19 10.23 15.97 4.19
C ASN A 19 10.31 15.79 2.68
N ILE A 20 9.54 14.84 2.16
CA ILE A 20 9.45 14.57 0.72
C ILE A 20 8.67 15.72 0.06
N GLN A 21 9.26 16.29 -0.98
CA GLN A 21 8.72 17.39 -1.75
C GLN A 21 8.91 17.16 -3.24
N VAL A 22 7.87 17.45 -4.02
CA VAL A 22 7.92 17.57 -5.48
C VAL A 22 7.88 19.07 -5.79
N ASP A 23 8.96 19.57 -6.37
CA ASP A 23 9.13 21.00 -6.70
C ASP A 23 8.29 21.43 -7.91
N ARG A 24 8.19 22.74 -8.10
CA ARG A 24 7.44 23.38 -9.19
C ARG A 24 7.75 22.80 -10.56
N GLU A 25 9.03 22.63 -10.89
CA GLU A 25 9.46 22.13 -12.20
C GLU A 25 8.87 20.74 -12.49
N LEU A 26 8.83 19.87 -11.47
CA LEU A 26 8.29 18.52 -11.58
C LEU A 26 6.75 18.50 -11.50
N CYS A 27 6.14 19.39 -10.70
CA CYS A 27 4.69 19.51 -10.61
C CYS A 27 4.07 20.04 -11.91
N GLN A 28 4.75 20.96 -12.60
CA GLN A 28 4.27 21.59 -13.83
C GLN A 28 4.64 20.80 -15.09
N ASP A 29 5.48 19.77 -14.98
CA ASP A 29 5.63 18.73 -16.00
C ASP A 29 4.47 17.74 -15.87
N VAL A 30 3.57 17.78 -16.86
CA VAL A 30 2.36 16.97 -16.86
C VAL A 30 2.67 15.46 -16.86
N GLN A 31 3.72 14.99 -17.54
CA GLN A 31 4.03 13.56 -17.55
C GLN A 31 4.57 13.11 -16.21
N VAL A 32 5.42 13.92 -15.58
CA VAL A 32 5.93 13.65 -14.23
C VAL A 32 4.79 13.66 -13.21
N GLY A 33 3.91 14.65 -13.26
CA GLY A 33 2.77 14.79 -12.35
C GLY A 33 1.73 13.67 -12.48
N LEU A 34 1.53 13.13 -13.69
CA LEU A 34 0.66 11.96 -13.94
C LEU A 34 1.29 10.64 -13.48
N ASN A 35 2.63 10.58 -13.39
CA ASN A 35 3.37 9.36 -13.03
C ASN A 35 3.68 9.23 -11.54
N HIS A 36 3.63 10.33 -10.78
CA HIS A 36 3.79 10.32 -9.33
C HIS A 36 2.42 10.24 -8.66
N GLU A 37 2.30 9.36 -7.68
CA GLU A 37 1.06 9.10 -6.96
C GLU A 37 1.27 9.34 -5.46
N TRP A 38 0.18 9.66 -4.77
CA TRP A 38 0.14 9.77 -3.31
C TRP A 38 -0.91 8.81 -2.75
N LEU A 39 -0.73 8.40 -1.49
CA LEU A 39 -1.60 7.45 -0.80
C LEU A 39 -1.78 7.87 0.67
N VAL A 40 -3.03 7.85 1.12
CA VAL A 40 -3.44 7.95 2.53
C VAL A 40 -4.35 6.77 2.84
N THR A 41 -4.16 6.08 3.95
CA THR A 41 -4.98 4.92 4.33
C THR A 41 -5.66 5.14 5.67
N ASN A 42 -6.76 4.43 5.91
CA ASN A 42 -7.57 4.57 7.12
C ASN A 42 -7.47 3.38 8.08
N GLY A 43 -6.57 2.42 7.86
CA GLY A 43 -6.44 1.23 8.70
C GLY A 43 -7.62 0.23 8.61
N LEU A 44 -8.58 0.46 7.69
CA LEU A 44 -9.67 -0.47 7.37
C LEU A 44 -9.48 -1.16 6.02
N GLY A 45 -8.39 -0.90 5.29
CA GLY A 45 -8.27 -1.28 3.88
C GLY A 45 -8.85 -0.23 2.92
N GLY A 46 -9.57 0.78 3.44
CA GLY A 46 -9.94 1.97 2.68
C GLY A 46 -8.76 2.94 2.52
N TYR A 47 -8.82 3.77 1.49
CA TYR A 47 -7.76 4.70 1.15
C TYR A 47 -8.26 5.91 0.36
N ALA A 48 -7.41 6.94 0.31
CA ALA A 48 -7.45 8.03 -0.63
C ALA A 48 -6.13 8.05 -1.42
N ALA A 49 -6.22 8.12 -2.74
CA ALA A 49 -5.06 8.13 -3.62
C ALA A 49 -5.36 8.86 -4.93
N GLY A 50 -4.30 9.40 -5.54
CA GLY A 50 -4.38 10.09 -6.83
C GLY A 50 -3.01 10.39 -7.38
N SER A 51 -2.96 10.93 -8.60
CA SER A 51 -1.72 11.50 -9.13
C SER A 51 -1.39 12.85 -8.48
N VAL A 52 -0.12 13.24 -8.52
CA VAL A 52 0.36 14.57 -8.08
C VAL A 52 -0.31 15.68 -8.89
N SER A 53 -0.59 15.45 -10.17
CA SER A 53 -1.27 16.42 -11.03
C SER A 53 -2.76 16.64 -10.68
N GLY A 54 -3.39 15.73 -9.93
CA GLY A 54 -4.83 15.76 -9.64
C GLY A 54 -5.71 15.01 -10.64
N ALA A 55 -5.15 14.45 -11.71
CA ALA A 55 -5.85 13.54 -12.61
C ALA A 55 -6.00 12.13 -12.03
N THR A 56 -7.08 11.44 -12.38
CA THR A 56 -7.31 10.02 -12.09
C THR A 56 -6.69 9.16 -13.19
N THR A 57 -5.42 8.77 -13.04
CA THR A 57 -4.72 7.98 -14.08
C THR A 57 -5.08 6.49 -14.05
N ARG A 58 -5.81 6.07 -13.01
CA ARG A 58 -6.34 4.72 -12.76
C ARG A 58 -7.77 4.83 -12.26
N SER A 59 -8.61 3.84 -12.56
CA SER A 59 -9.93 3.62 -11.94
C SER A 59 -9.82 3.38 -10.43
N TYR A 60 -8.64 3.04 -9.93
CA TYR A 60 -8.36 2.88 -8.50
C TYR A 60 -8.12 4.19 -7.75
N HIS A 61 -7.98 5.32 -8.44
CA HIS A 61 -7.82 6.62 -7.78
C HIS A 61 -9.14 7.09 -7.17
N GLY A 62 -9.04 7.69 -5.98
CA GLY A 62 -10.21 8.07 -5.20
C GLY A 62 -9.86 8.97 -4.03
N LEU A 63 -10.67 9.99 -3.75
CA LEU A 63 -10.66 10.67 -2.46
C LEU A 63 -11.37 9.85 -1.39
N LEU A 64 -12.30 8.99 -1.76
CA LEU A 64 -12.96 8.06 -0.83
C LEU A 64 -13.13 6.70 -1.50
N VAL A 65 -12.12 5.84 -1.32
CA VAL A 65 -12.23 4.40 -1.58
C VAL A 65 -12.53 3.71 -0.24
N ALA A 66 -13.81 3.41 -0.02
CA ALA A 66 -14.30 2.90 1.25
C ALA A 66 -14.28 1.37 1.27
N SER A 67 -13.66 0.78 2.30
CA SER A 67 -13.80 -0.66 2.56
C SER A 67 -15.06 -0.89 3.39
N LEU A 68 -16.11 -1.41 2.76
CA LEU A 68 -17.42 -1.59 3.40
C LEU A 68 -17.47 -2.84 4.28
N SER A 69 -16.60 -3.82 4.00
CA SER A 69 -16.35 -4.99 4.84
C SER A 69 -14.84 -5.18 5.06
N PRO A 70 -14.23 -4.44 6.00
CA PRO A 70 -12.79 -4.42 6.22
C PRO A 70 -12.10 -5.80 6.30
N PRO A 71 -10.94 -6.00 5.65
CA PRO A 71 -10.23 -5.06 4.76
C PRO A 71 -10.67 -5.07 3.28
N ASP A 72 -11.77 -5.75 3.01
CA ASP A 72 -12.25 -6.13 1.68
C ASP A 72 -13.42 -5.23 1.22
N GLU A 73 -14.09 -5.59 0.12
CA GLU A 73 -15.24 -4.86 -0.44
C GLU A 73 -14.99 -3.34 -0.58
N ARG A 74 -13.92 -3.00 -1.30
CA ARG A 74 -13.54 -1.61 -1.55
C ARG A 74 -14.41 -1.01 -2.65
N VAL A 75 -15.08 0.08 -2.32
CA VAL A 75 -15.99 0.80 -3.22
C VAL A 75 -15.47 2.21 -3.43
N VAL A 76 -15.32 2.63 -4.69
CA VAL A 76 -14.98 4.02 -5.03
C VAL A 76 -16.25 4.86 -4.97
N LEU A 77 -16.29 5.80 -4.02
CA LEU A 77 -17.46 6.65 -3.75
C LEU A 77 -17.24 8.09 -4.22
N VAL A 78 -16.02 8.60 -4.05
CA VAL A 78 -15.61 9.92 -4.56
C VAL A 78 -14.25 9.75 -5.23
N SER A 79 -14.18 9.93 -6.55
CA SER A 79 -12.93 9.76 -7.31
C SER A 79 -11.98 10.94 -7.07
N LYS A 80 -12.48 12.15 -7.23
CA LYS A 80 -11.74 13.40 -7.04
C LYS A 80 -12.69 14.57 -6.81
N VAL A 81 -12.10 15.76 -6.62
CA VAL A 81 -12.80 17.04 -6.74
C VAL A 81 -12.11 17.86 -7.83
N ASP A 82 -12.89 18.62 -8.59
CA ASP A 82 -12.39 19.68 -9.45
C ASP A 82 -12.66 21.04 -8.81
N GLU A 83 -11.64 21.87 -8.71
CA GLU A 83 -11.73 23.20 -8.13
C GLU A 83 -11.71 24.31 -9.18
N GLU A 84 -12.53 25.33 -8.94
CA GLU A 84 -12.50 26.59 -9.67
C GLU A 84 -12.39 27.74 -8.67
N ILE A 85 -11.51 28.69 -8.98
CA ILE A 85 -11.22 29.86 -8.14
C ILE A 85 -11.58 31.11 -8.91
N THR A 86 -12.41 31.95 -8.31
CA THR A 86 -12.65 33.31 -8.81
C THR A 86 -12.01 34.31 -7.86
N LEU A 87 -10.99 35.00 -8.37
CA LEU A 87 -10.29 36.08 -7.68
C LEU A 87 -11.20 37.33 -7.60
N SER A 88 -10.91 38.19 -6.64
CA SER A 88 -11.57 39.50 -6.46
C SER A 88 -11.61 40.37 -7.72
N GLY A 89 -10.59 40.28 -8.59
CA GLY A 89 -10.53 40.96 -9.88
C GLY A 89 -11.42 40.35 -10.98
N GLY A 90 -12.18 39.29 -10.68
CA GLY A 90 -13.08 38.60 -11.62
C GLY A 90 -12.39 37.54 -12.50
N GLN A 91 -11.07 37.36 -12.38
CA GLN A 91 -10.37 36.28 -13.06
C GLN A 91 -10.73 34.93 -12.44
N THR A 92 -11.07 33.96 -13.30
CA THR A 92 -11.35 32.58 -12.92
C THR A 92 -10.20 31.67 -13.32
N LEU A 93 -9.76 30.81 -12.40
CA LEU A 93 -8.75 29.78 -12.60
C LEU A 93 -9.36 28.40 -12.35
N HIS A 94 -9.10 27.46 -13.24
CA HIS A 94 -9.53 26.06 -13.07
C HIS A 94 -8.33 25.23 -12.59
N LEU A 95 -8.43 24.68 -11.38
CA LEU A 95 -7.37 23.86 -10.79
C LEU A 95 -7.59 22.35 -11.02
N GLY A 96 -8.75 21.96 -11.54
CA GLY A 96 -9.01 20.59 -11.97
C GLY A 96 -8.04 20.12 -13.05
N VAL A 97 -7.81 18.82 -13.10
CA VAL A 97 -7.06 18.15 -14.17
C VAL A 97 -7.76 16.85 -14.53
N ASN A 98 -8.32 16.76 -15.73
CA ASN A 98 -8.90 15.53 -16.25
C ASN A 98 -8.19 15.14 -17.54
N GLU A 99 -7.99 13.84 -17.72
CA GLU A 99 -7.48 13.28 -18.96
C GLU A 99 -8.65 12.66 -19.72
N TYR A 100 -8.71 12.90 -21.01
CA TYR A 100 -9.70 12.39 -21.95
C TYR A 100 -8.99 11.61 -23.08
N PRO A 101 -9.73 10.85 -23.90
CA PRO A 101 -9.17 10.15 -25.05
C PRO A 101 -8.27 11.05 -25.92
N GLU A 102 -7.32 10.42 -26.59
CA GLU A 102 -6.28 11.10 -27.40
C GLU A 102 -5.29 11.95 -26.57
N GLY A 103 -5.27 11.79 -25.24
CA GLY A 103 -4.36 12.48 -24.33
C GLY A 103 -4.72 13.96 -24.12
N ILE A 104 -5.97 14.33 -24.37
CA ILE A 104 -6.48 15.68 -24.10
C ILE A 104 -6.54 15.87 -22.58
N ILE A 105 -5.95 16.96 -22.09
CA ILE A 105 -5.97 17.32 -20.68
C ILE A 105 -6.68 18.66 -20.52
N GLU A 106 -7.83 18.63 -19.86
CA GLU A 106 -8.65 19.82 -19.58
C GLU A 106 -9.48 19.60 -18.29
N PRO A 107 -9.48 20.52 -17.32
CA PRO A 107 -8.63 21.70 -17.23
C PRO A 107 -7.15 21.35 -16.98
N GLN A 108 -6.28 22.36 -16.97
CA GLN A 108 -4.84 22.21 -16.83
C GLN A 108 -4.30 22.81 -15.53
N GLY A 109 -5.00 22.53 -14.42
CA GLY A 109 -4.70 23.08 -13.11
C GLY A 109 -3.30 22.80 -12.57
N TYR A 110 -2.63 21.74 -13.06
CA TYR A 110 -1.23 21.43 -12.74
C TYR A 110 -0.27 22.59 -13.03
N ARG A 111 -0.63 23.52 -13.94
CA ARG A 111 0.16 24.73 -14.23
C ARG A 111 0.25 25.71 -13.07
N TYR A 112 -0.70 25.67 -12.13
CA TYR A 112 -0.71 26.50 -10.93
C TYR A 112 -0.08 25.81 -9.73
N LEU A 113 0.24 24.51 -9.83
CA LEU A 113 0.82 23.73 -8.75
C LEU A 113 2.28 24.12 -8.56
N GLU A 114 2.59 24.75 -7.42
CA GLU A 114 3.91 25.25 -7.06
C GLU A 114 4.76 24.16 -6.41
N ARG A 115 4.14 23.33 -5.55
CA ARG A 115 4.80 22.16 -4.94
C ARG A 115 3.77 21.21 -4.35
N VAL A 116 4.19 19.95 -4.18
CA VAL A 116 3.49 18.97 -3.34
C VAL A 116 4.43 18.51 -2.25
N VAL A 117 3.97 18.53 -1.01
CA VAL A 117 4.74 18.13 0.18
C VAL A 117 4.00 17.01 0.89
N LEU A 118 4.75 16.05 1.42
CA LEU A 118 4.19 14.97 2.23
C LEU A 118 4.55 15.18 3.71
N GLU A 119 3.64 15.83 4.44
CA GLU A 119 3.80 16.10 5.87
C GLU A 119 3.47 14.85 6.69
N GLY A 120 4.51 14.07 6.99
CA GLY A 120 4.33 12.70 7.47
C GLY A 120 3.55 11.88 6.44
N ASP A 121 2.28 11.53 6.64
CA ASP A 121 1.47 10.83 5.63
C ASP A 121 0.37 11.72 4.99
N ILE A 122 0.38 13.03 5.25
CA ILE A 122 -0.61 13.99 4.72
C ILE A 122 -0.07 14.67 3.45
N PRO A 123 -0.59 14.37 2.25
CA PRO A 123 -0.25 15.11 1.04
C PRO A 123 -0.84 16.53 1.09
N CYS A 124 0.03 17.51 0.83
CA CYS A 124 -0.26 18.93 0.84
C CYS A 124 0.10 19.52 -0.53
N PHE A 125 -0.89 20.05 -1.25
CA PHE A 125 -0.75 20.66 -2.56
C PHE A 125 -0.76 22.17 -2.40
N VAL A 126 0.22 22.84 -2.98
CA VAL A 126 0.38 24.28 -2.86
C VAL A 126 0.22 24.90 -4.23
N TYR A 127 -0.87 25.64 -4.45
CA TYR A 127 -1.17 26.31 -5.71
C TYR A 127 -0.85 27.80 -5.60
N ARG A 128 -0.09 28.34 -6.55
CA ARG A 128 0.09 29.78 -6.71
C ARG A 128 -1.06 30.32 -7.57
N VAL A 129 -1.99 31.05 -6.94
CA VAL A 129 -3.23 31.49 -7.59
C VAL A 129 -3.21 32.97 -7.97
N SER A 130 -2.27 33.75 -7.43
CA SER A 130 -1.95 35.10 -7.91
C SER A 130 -0.49 35.45 -7.56
N GLU A 131 -0.08 36.70 -7.81
CA GLU A 131 1.23 37.22 -7.38
C GLU A 131 1.38 37.29 -5.85
N PHE A 132 0.27 37.32 -5.11
CA PHE A 132 0.24 37.50 -3.65
C PHE A 132 -0.44 36.35 -2.91
N LEU A 133 -1.12 35.42 -3.59
CA LEU A 133 -1.93 34.40 -2.94
C LEU A 133 -1.49 32.98 -3.28
N ILE A 134 -1.42 32.16 -2.23
CA ILE A 134 -1.25 30.71 -2.31
C ILE A 134 -2.48 30.02 -1.73
N LEU A 135 -3.03 29.06 -2.46
CA LEU A 135 -4.02 28.14 -1.94
C LEU A 135 -3.35 26.81 -1.57
N GLU A 136 -3.40 26.44 -0.30
CA GLU A 136 -2.96 25.13 0.17
C GLU A 136 -4.15 24.17 0.24
N LYS A 137 -4.00 22.95 -0.27
CA LYS A 137 -4.96 21.84 -0.16
C LYS A 137 -4.32 20.69 0.60
N ARG A 138 -4.95 20.24 1.70
CA ARG A 138 -4.52 19.08 2.49
C ARG A 138 -5.53 17.95 2.41
N ILE A 139 -5.05 16.71 2.31
CA ILE A 139 -5.92 15.53 2.29
C ILE A 139 -5.48 14.55 3.38
N TRP A 140 -6.42 14.10 4.23
CA TRP A 140 -6.17 13.01 5.17
C TRP A 140 -7.43 12.18 5.41
N MET A 141 -7.28 11.00 6.01
CA MET A 141 -8.41 10.14 6.39
C MET A 141 -8.50 9.99 7.91
N GLU A 142 -9.72 9.80 8.42
CA GLU A 142 -9.90 9.41 9.83
C GLU A 142 -9.53 7.94 10.01
N TYR A 143 -8.61 7.66 10.93
CA TYR A 143 -8.19 6.29 11.20
C TYR A 143 -9.35 5.46 11.79
N GLY A 144 -9.59 4.29 11.21
CA GLY A 144 -10.68 3.40 11.58
C GLY A 144 -12.05 3.83 11.04
N GLN A 145 -12.12 4.78 10.10
CA GLN A 145 -13.37 5.21 9.46
C GLN A 145 -13.19 5.44 7.95
N ASN A 146 -14.24 5.17 7.17
CA ASN A 146 -14.30 5.51 5.75
C ASN A 146 -14.66 7.00 5.58
N THR A 147 -13.78 7.88 6.06
CA THR A 147 -13.95 9.34 6.05
C THR A 147 -12.67 10.01 5.59
N THR A 148 -12.79 10.87 4.59
CA THR A 148 -11.71 11.70 4.05
C THR A 148 -12.02 13.17 4.29
N TYR A 149 -10.99 13.94 4.63
CA TYR A 149 -11.03 15.38 4.77
C TYR A 149 -10.21 16.01 3.65
N VAL A 150 -10.78 17.04 3.02
CA VAL A 150 -10.08 17.90 2.07
C VAL A 150 -10.17 19.33 2.57
N GLN A 151 -9.07 19.87 3.06
CA GLN A 151 -9.01 21.21 3.63
C GLN A 151 -8.30 22.16 2.68
N TYR A 152 -8.86 23.35 2.52
CA TYR A 152 -8.27 24.45 1.78
C TYR A 152 -7.93 25.60 2.71
N THR A 153 -6.72 26.14 2.61
CA THR A 153 -6.28 27.31 3.39
C THR A 153 -5.69 28.36 2.45
N LEU A 154 -6.11 29.61 2.61
CA LEU A 154 -5.59 30.73 1.81
C LEU A 154 -4.45 31.43 2.57
N HIS A 155 -3.30 31.53 1.93
CA HIS A 155 -2.09 32.17 2.47
C HIS A 155 -1.65 33.35 1.60
N ASP A 156 -0.95 34.29 2.24
CA ASP A 156 -0.24 35.38 1.58
C ASP A 156 1.15 34.90 1.14
N ILE A 157 1.70 35.52 0.09
CA ILE A 157 3.08 35.31 -0.34
C ILE A 157 3.92 36.47 0.23
N PRO A 158 4.78 36.22 1.22
CA PRO A 158 5.60 37.29 1.80
C PRO A 158 6.51 37.91 0.73
N SER A 159 6.54 39.24 0.66
CA SER A 159 7.45 39.98 -0.22
C SER A 159 8.91 39.81 0.23
N GLU A 160 9.84 39.65 -0.73
CA GLU A 160 11.29 39.54 -0.45
C GLU A 160 11.87 40.80 0.25
N ASP A 161 11.19 41.95 0.16
CA ASP A 161 11.47 43.15 0.94
C ASP A 161 10.61 43.21 2.20
N GLU A 162 11.12 42.73 3.35
CA GLU A 162 10.47 42.82 4.68
C GLU A 162 10.15 44.27 5.13
N GLN A 163 10.63 45.28 4.41
CA GLN A 163 10.52 46.71 4.76
C GLN A 163 9.43 47.46 4.01
N VAL A 164 8.74 46.82 3.05
CA VAL A 164 7.54 47.39 2.42
C VAL A 164 6.38 46.45 2.74
N PRO A 165 5.61 46.67 3.83
CA PRO A 165 4.33 46.00 3.99
C PRO A 165 3.52 46.22 2.71
N HIS A 166 2.67 45.28 2.30
CA HIS A 166 1.74 45.41 1.16
C HIS A 166 0.84 46.66 1.33
N ALA A 167 1.40 47.85 1.15
CA ALA A 167 0.86 49.10 1.68
C ALA A 167 -0.32 49.62 0.85
N HIS A 168 -0.71 48.90 -0.19
CA HIS A 168 -1.77 49.28 -1.11
C HIS A 168 -2.62 48.11 -1.62
N VAL A 169 -2.52 46.91 -1.02
CA VAL A 169 -3.41 45.81 -1.43
C VAL A 169 -4.68 45.87 -0.58
N ASP A 170 -5.82 46.13 -1.22
CA ASP A 170 -7.13 46.22 -0.59
C ASP A 170 -7.46 44.90 0.12
N ALA A 171 -8.10 44.95 1.30
CA ALA A 171 -8.56 43.76 2.01
C ALA A 171 -9.51 42.90 1.13
N ALA A 172 -10.24 43.53 0.21
CA ALA A 172 -11.06 42.83 -0.79
C ALA A 172 -10.22 42.01 -1.78
N SER A 173 -9.00 42.46 -2.12
CA SER A 173 -8.08 41.71 -2.99
C SER A 173 -7.46 40.48 -2.33
N MET A 174 -7.63 40.33 -1.01
CA MET A 174 -7.11 39.22 -0.21
C MET A 174 -8.16 38.13 0.08
N SER A 175 -9.13 37.98 -0.83
CA SER A 175 -10.18 36.97 -0.77
C SER A 175 -10.43 36.36 -2.15
N LEU A 176 -10.94 35.12 -2.15
CA LEU A 176 -11.37 34.42 -3.36
C LEU A 176 -12.65 33.63 -3.12
N THR A 177 -13.40 33.39 -4.18
CA THR A 177 -14.48 32.39 -4.20
C THR A 177 -13.91 31.07 -4.67
N LEU A 178 -14.13 30.00 -3.91
CA LEU A 178 -13.77 28.63 -4.25
C LEU A 178 -15.04 27.84 -4.58
N LEU A 179 -15.06 27.25 -5.76
CA LEU A 179 -16.02 26.24 -6.16
C LEU A 179 -15.35 24.86 -6.10
N VAL A 180 -16.01 23.89 -5.46
CA VAL A 180 -15.54 22.50 -5.35
C VAL A 180 -16.58 21.56 -5.95
N SER A 181 -16.20 20.86 -7.01
CA SER A 181 -17.03 19.92 -7.77
C SER A 181 -16.62 18.48 -7.46
N PRO A 182 -17.28 17.79 -6.51
CA PRO A 182 -17.01 16.39 -6.22
C PRO A 182 -17.47 15.47 -7.34
N PHE A 183 -16.60 14.57 -7.79
CA PHE A 183 -16.93 13.50 -8.74
C PHE A 183 -17.26 12.22 -7.97
N CYS A 184 -18.51 11.81 -8.09
CA CYS A 184 -19.18 10.79 -7.31
C CYS A 184 -19.38 9.52 -8.13
N LEU A 185 -19.15 8.38 -7.47
CA LEU A 185 -19.23 7.05 -8.04
C LEU A 185 -19.87 6.09 -7.03
N THR A 186 -20.23 4.89 -7.49
CA THR A 186 -20.59 3.77 -6.61
C THR A 186 -20.29 2.48 -7.36
N ARG A 187 -19.06 2.00 -7.25
CA ARG A 187 -18.60 0.80 -7.95
C ARG A 187 -17.48 0.09 -7.19
N ASP A 188 -17.34 -1.19 -7.50
CA ASP A 188 -16.18 -1.98 -7.10
C ASP A 188 -14.89 -1.34 -7.66
N TYR A 189 -13.82 -1.35 -6.87
CA TYR A 189 -12.53 -0.77 -7.23
C TYR A 189 -11.88 -1.42 -8.47
N HIS A 190 -12.28 -2.64 -8.85
CA HIS A 190 -11.82 -3.31 -10.08
C HIS A 190 -12.69 -3.03 -11.32
N GLN A 191 -13.74 -2.20 -11.21
CA GLN A 191 -14.66 -1.88 -12.30
C GLN A 191 -14.59 -0.39 -12.67
N THR A 192 -15.21 -0.05 -13.80
CA THR A 192 -15.48 1.33 -14.22
C THR A 192 -17.00 1.56 -14.34
N THR A 193 -17.40 2.83 -14.30
CA THR A 193 -18.80 3.25 -14.39
C THR A 193 -19.12 3.70 -15.81
N GLN A 194 -20.29 3.31 -16.30
CA GLN A 194 -20.88 3.85 -17.53
C GLN A 194 -22.16 4.62 -17.17
N GLY A 195 -22.14 5.91 -17.44
CA GLY A 195 -23.24 6.83 -17.16
C GLY A 195 -24.38 6.66 -18.16
N ARG A 196 -25.55 7.24 -17.83
CA ARG A 196 -26.66 7.38 -18.77
C ARG A 196 -27.38 8.69 -18.54
N GLY A 197 -27.85 9.32 -19.62
CA GLY A 197 -28.54 10.62 -19.53
C GLY A 197 -29.88 10.57 -18.78
N ASP A 198 -30.48 9.39 -18.61
CA ASP A 198 -31.70 9.16 -17.82
C ASP A 198 -31.41 8.66 -16.40
N TRP A 199 -30.14 8.42 -16.06
CA TRP A 199 -29.73 7.97 -14.74
C TRP A 199 -29.08 9.12 -13.96
N HIS A 200 -29.69 9.47 -12.85
CA HIS A 200 -29.18 10.45 -11.90
C HIS A 200 -29.05 9.83 -10.51
N PHE A 201 -28.04 10.25 -9.76
CA PHE A 201 -27.90 9.81 -8.38
C PHE A 201 -29.00 10.46 -7.51
N LEU A 202 -29.41 9.74 -6.47
CA LEU A 202 -30.32 10.25 -5.45
C LEU A 202 -29.55 11.21 -4.54
N VAL A 203 -29.85 12.50 -4.63
CA VAL A 203 -29.21 13.57 -3.86
C VAL A 203 -30.17 14.16 -2.84
N GLU A 204 -29.98 13.85 -1.56
CA GLU A 204 -30.73 14.48 -0.46
C GLU A 204 -29.95 15.71 0.03
N ASN A 205 -30.26 16.89 -0.52
CA ASN A 205 -29.60 18.15 -0.19
C ASN A 205 -30.17 18.80 1.09
N ARG A 206 -29.28 19.23 1.99
CA ARG A 206 -29.60 19.99 3.22
C ARG A 206 -28.77 21.28 3.34
N GLY A 207 -28.40 21.91 2.23
CA GLY A 207 -27.71 23.20 2.18
C GLY A 207 -26.19 23.04 2.10
N ASN A 208 -25.55 22.73 3.21
CA ASN A 208 -24.09 22.49 3.29
C ASN A 208 -23.72 21.01 3.45
N ARG A 209 -24.73 20.12 3.40
CA ARG A 209 -24.60 18.68 3.50
C ARG A 209 -25.50 18.04 2.47
N CYS A 210 -24.99 17.06 1.74
CA CYS A 210 -25.81 16.19 0.91
C CYS A 210 -25.51 14.72 1.22
N ARG A 211 -26.57 13.90 1.15
CA ARG A 211 -26.47 12.44 1.20
C ARG A 211 -26.70 11.90 -0.20
N ILE A 212 -25.79 11.06 -0.67
CA ILE A 212 -25.71 10.57 -2.04
C ILE A 212 -25.94 9.06 -2.05
N ARG A 213 -26.71 8.57 -3.02
CA ARG A 213 -26.76 7.16 -3.44
C ARG A 213 -26.87 7.09 -4.95
N ALA A 214 -26.12 6.21 -5.60
CA ALA A 214 -26.25 5.98 -7.04
C ALA A 214 -27.62 5.36 -7.43
N TYR A 215 -28.20 4.55 -6.54
CA TYR A 215 -29.51 3.90 -6.69
C TYR A 215 -30.07 3.55 -5.29
N GLU A 216 -31.36 3.21 -5.18
CA GLU A 216 -32.06 3.07 -3.89
C GLU A 216 -31.38 2.11 -2.89
N SER A 217 -30.87 0.98 -3.38
CA SER A 217 -30.18 -0.06 -2.59
C SER A 217 -28.66 0.13 -2.50
N GLY A 218 -28.10 1.15 -3.14
CA GLY A 218 -26.67 1.39 -3.17
C GLY A 218 -26.14 1.92 -1.84
N PRO A 219 -24.82 1.75 -1.56
CA PRO A 219 -24.21 2.36 -0.39
C PRO A 219 -24.44 3.87 -0.41
N ALA A 220 -24.82 4.40 0.74
CA ALA A 220 -24.97 5.83 0.93
C ALA A 220 -23.68 6.45 1.45
N TYR A 221 -23.47 7.72 1.13
CA TYR A 221 -22.35 8.50 1.62
C TYR A 221 -22.71 9.97 1.68
N HIS A 222 -21.91 10.76 2.38
CA HIS A 222 -22.15 12.17 2.62
C HIS A 222 -21.03 13.03 2.06
N LEU A 223 -21.41 14.17 1.49
CA LEU A 223 -20.53 15.29 1.21
C LEU A 223 -20.95 16.43 2.14
N ILE A 224 -20.02 16.93 2.94
CA ILE A 224 -20.32 17.86 4.04
C ILE A 224 -19.31 19.00 4.04
N ALA A 225 -19.80 20.23 4.16
CA ALA A 225 -19.00 21.44 4.33
C ALA A 225 -19.46 22.22 5.57
N ASP A 226 -18.79 23.32 5.91
CA ASP A 226 -19.21 24.20 6.99
C ASP A 226 -20.52 24.97 6.67
N PRO A 227 -21.22 25.54 7.66
CA PRO A 227 -22.52 26.20 7.45
C PRO A 227 -22.51 27.43 6.54
N THR A 228 -21.35 28.05 6.28
CA THR A 228 -21.25 29.21 5.38
C THR A 228 -21.00 28.82 3.92
N THR A 229 -20.79 27.53 3.66
CA THR A 229 -20.64 26.97 2.31
C THR A 229 -21.99 26.51 1.77
N VAL A 230 -22.29 26.82 0.51
CA VAL A 230 -23.57 26.49 -0.13
C VAL A 230 -23.37 25.38 -1.16
N PHE A 231 -24.18 24.32 -1.11
CA PHE A 231 -24.23 23.27 -2.12
C PHE A 231 -25.35 23.52 -3.13
N GLU A 232 -24.97 23.70 -4.39
CA GLU A 232 -25.86 23.92 -5.54
C GLU A 232 -25.94 22.61 -6.36
N PRO A 233 -27.06 21.85 -6.30
CA PRO A 233 -27.19 20.61 -7.05
C PRO A 233 -27.38 20.88 -8.55
N ASP A 234 -26.74 20.09 -9.40
CA ASP A 234 -26.84 20.20 -10.87
C ASP A 234 -27.00 18.86 -11.59
N GLY A 235 -26.40 17.78 -11.06
CA GLY A 235 -26.60 16.41 -11.54
C GLY A 235 -26.02 16.14 -12.92
N ILE A 236 -24.77 16.53 -13.14
CA ILE A 236 -24.10 16.49 -14.45
C ILE A 236 -23.17 15.27 -14.56
N TRP A 237 -23.22 14.59 -15.70
CA TRP A 237 -22.23 13.57 -16.07
C TRP A 237 -21.02 14.18 -16.77
N TYR A 238 -19.84 13.75 -16.36
CA TYR A 238 -18.58 13.93 -17.08
C TYR A 238 -18.26 12.63 -17.79
N TRP A 239 -18.19 12.69 -19.12
CA TRP A 239 -18.08 11.52 -19.99
C TRP A 239 -16.64 11.22 -20.35
N HIS A 240 -16.30 9.93 -20.48
CA HIS A 240 -15.04 9.46 -21.04
C HIS A 240 -13.79 9.98 -20.31
N ILE A 241 -13.79 10.02 -18.97
CA ILE A 241 -12.55 10.24 -18.22
C ILE A 241 -11.63 9.06 -18.49
N TRP A 242 -10.41 9.35 -18.95
CA TRP A 242 -9.45 8.34 -19.38
C TRP A 242 -8.43 8.00 -18.29
N HIS A 243 -8.23 6.70 -18.08
CA HIS A 243 -7.33 6.10 -17.11
C HIS A 243 -6.13 5.46 -17.84
N ARG A 244 -5.14 6.28 -18.20
CA ARG A 244 -3.96 5.85 -18.97
C ARG A 244 -3.26 4.60 -18.43
N ARG A 245 -3.22 4.40 -17.10
CA ARG A 245 -2.54 3.26 -16.47
C ARG A 245 -3.36 1.98 -16.53
N ASP A 246 -4.68 2.10 -16.67
CA ASP A 246 -5.55 0.96 -16.91
C ASP A 246 -5.46 0.54 -18.39
N ASN A 247 -5.37 1.50 -19.32
CA ASN A 247 -5.09 1.24 -20.73
C ASN A 247 -3.75 0.51 -20.94
N GLU A 248 -2.67 0.98 -20.28
CA GLU A 248 -1.35 0.32 -20.31
C GLU A 248 -1.39 -1.15 -19.85
N ARG A 249 -2.43 -1.53 -19.10
CA ARG A 249 -2.66 -2.88 -18.56
C ARG A 249 -3.77 -3.65 -19.29
N GLY A 250 -4.36 -3.09 -20.35
CA GLY A 250 -5.46 -3.72 -21.08
C GLY A 250 -6.76 -3.83 -20.28
N LEU A 251 -6.90 -3.04 -19.20
CA LEU A 251 -8.12 -2.97 -18.40
C LEU A 251 -9.10 -1.95 -19.02
N PRO A 252 -10.40 -2.00 -18.67
CA PRO A 252 -11.32 -0.90 -18.98
C PRO A 252 -10.75 0.43 -18.49
N ASP A 253 -10.54 1.35 -19.41
CA ASP A 253 -9.72 2.55 -19.23
C ASP A 253 -10.50 3.85 -19.43
N GLU A 254 -11.78 3.78 -19.80
CA GLU A 254 -12.70 4.91 -19.82
C GLU A 254 -13.75 4.77 -18.71
N GLU A 255 -14.05 5.87 -18.04
CA GLU A 255 -15.07 5.95 -17.01
C GLU A 255 -15.90 7.25 -17.13
N ASP A 256 -17.21 7.13 -16.92
CA ASP A 256 -18.09 8.28 -16.73
C ASP A 256 -18.26 8.55 -15.23
N VAL A 257 -18.11 9.82 -14.82
CA VAL A 257 -18.21 10.23 -13.41
C VAL A 257 -19.36 11.22 -13.21
N TYR A 258 -20.07 11.10 -12.08
CA TYR A 258 -21.24 11.92 -11.81
C TYR A 258 -20.91 13.10 -10.88
N ARG A 259 -21.22 14.33 -11.27
CA ARG A 259 -21.19 15.51 -10.41
C ARG A 259 -22.59 15.75 -9.84
N PRO A 260 -22.83 15.55 -8.53
CA PRO A 260 -24.15 15.78 -7.95
C PRO A 260 -24.48 17.27 -7.77
N GLY A 261 -23.46 18.12 -7.73
CA GLY A 261 -23.56 19.55 -7.48
C GLY A 261 -22.20 20.17 -7.21
N VAL A 262 -22.20 21.46 -6.91
CA VAL A 262 -21.00 22.26 -6.64
C VAL A 262 -21.13 22.91 -5.28
N PHE A 263 -20.07 22.84 -4.47
CA PHE A 263 -19.98 23.65 -3.26
C PHE A 263 -19.37 25.02 -3.59
N ARG A 264 -20.02 26.09 -3.15
CA ARG A 264 -19.54 27.48 -3.27
C ARG A 264 -19.20 28.03 -1.89
N THR A 265 -17.98 28.54 -1.73
CA THR A 265 -17.52 29.17 -0.49
C THR A 265 -16.58 30.33 -0.76
N THR A 266 -16.40 31.20 0.24
CA THR A 266 -15.44 32.31 0.18
C THR A 266 -14.30 32.03 1.16
N LEU A 267 -13.07 32.24 0.71
CA LEU A 267 -11.86 32.16 1.50
C LEU A 267 -11.24 33.56 1.63
N THR A 268 -10.83 33.91 2.85
CA THR A 268 -10.00 35.08 3.15
C THR A 268 -8.67 34.61 3.72
N LEU A 269 -7.65 35.48 3.76
CA LEU A 269 -6.33 35.14 4.33
C LEU A 269 -6.44 34.51 5.74
N GLY A 270 -5.72 33.39 5.92
CA GLY A 270 -5.69 32.61 7.16
C GLY A 270 -6.93 31.77 7.43
N MET A 271 -7.99 31.92 6.64
CA MET A 271 -9.19 31.09 6.74
C MET A 271 -8.93 29.71 6.14
N HIS A 272 -9.46 28.68 6.81
CA HIS A 272 -9.52 27.33 6.28
C HIS A 272 -10.98 26.90 6.07
N LYS A 273 -11.19 26.08 5.04
CA LYS A 273 -12.46 25.45 4.69
C LYS A 273 -12.25 23.96 4.49
N THR A 274 -12.99 23.14 5.22
CA THR A 274 -12.87 21.70 5.11
C THR A 274 -14.12 21.06 4.51
N PHE A 275 -13.90 20.19 3.53
CA PHE A 275 -14.90 19.28 2.98
C PHE A 275 -14.67 17.89 3.55
N VAL A 276 -15.76 17.26 4.03
CA VAL A 276 -15.75 15.92 4.60
C VAL A 276 -16.52 14.99 3.66
N PHE A 277 -15.85 13.96 3.16
CA PHE A 277 -16.43 12.88 2.38
C PHE A 277 -16.45 11.61 3.21
N ALA A 278 -17.62 11.07 3.49
CA ALA A 278 -17.74 9.95 4.42
C ALA A 278 -18.77 8.92 3.96
N ALA A 279 -18.38 7.65 3.93
CA ALA A 279 -19.32 6.56 3.72
C ALA A 279 -20.31 6.52 4.89
N GLU A 280 -21.59 6.30 4.60
CA GLU A 280 -22.61 6.29 5.64
C GLU A 280 -22.42 5.09 6.57
N ASN A 281 -22.31 5.38 7.86
CA ASN A 281 -22.42 4.42 8.95
C ASN A 281 -23.10 5.09 10.15
N GLN A 282 -23.51 4.31 11.17
CA GLN A 282 -24.21 4.87 12.35
C GLN A 282 -23.44 5.99 13.06
N THR A 283 -22.10 5.99 13.00
CA THR A 283 -21.24 6.96 13.67
C THR A 283 -21.01 8.25 12.89
N THR A 284 -21.02 8.23 11.56
CA THR A 284 -20.71 9.40 10.71
C THR A 284 -21.71 10.53 10.94
N CYS A 285 -22.95 10.20 11.27
CA CYS A 285 -24.02 11.15 11.59
C CYS A 285 -23.89 11.79 12.98
N SER A 286 -23.05 11.28 13.89
CA SER A 286 -23.00 11.73 15.30
C SER A 286 -21.86 12.71 15.63
N TRP A 287 -20.93 12.98 14.70
CA TRP A 287 -19.75 13.82 14.97
C TRP A 287 -19.99 15.33 14.85
N GLY A 288 -21.21 15.77 14.49
CA GLY A 288 -21.53 17.20 14.38
C GLY A 288 -20.96 17.90 13.14
N TYR A 289 -20.50 17.14 12.13
CA TYR A 289 -20.08 17.71 10.85
C TYR A 289 -21.21 18.53 10.20
N GLY A 290 -20.83 19.68 9.66
CA GLY A 290 -21.76 20.62 9.01
C GLY A 290 -22.59 21.47 9.96
N GLY A 291 -22.37 21.37 11.28
CA GLY A 291 -22.91 22.31 12.26
C GLY A 291 -22.01 23.53 12.49
N ALA A 292 -22.37 24.39 13.45
CA ALA A 292 -21.65 25.63 13.79
C ALA A 292 -20.18 25.41 14.18
N HIS A 293 -19.83 24.22 14.69
CA HIS A 293 -18.47 23.85 15.10
C HIS A 293 -17.75 22.95 14.08
N HIS A 294 -18.15 22.97 12.79
CA HIS A 294 -17.58 22.11 11.75
C HIS A 294 -16.04 22.11 11.77
N GLU A 295 -15.42 23.30 11.65
CA GLU A 295 -13.96 23.42 11.56
C GLU A 295 -13.26 23.01 12.86
N GLU A 296 -13.88 23.21 14.03
CA GLU A 296 -13.34 22.72 15.30
C GLU A 296 -13.32 21.18 15.38
N VAL A 297 -14.39 20.53 14.90
CA VAL A 297 -14.48 19.06 14.85
C VAL A 297 -13.43 18.48 13.92
N VAL A 298 -13.26 19.09 12.74
CA VAL A 298 -12.24 18.69 11.77
C VAL A 298 -10.83 18.95 12.31
N ALA A 299 -10.57 20.09 12.93
CA ALA A 299 -9.26 20.38 13.53
C ALA A 299 -8.90 19.34 14.60
N ARG A 300 -9.89 18.89 15.40
CA ARG A 300 -9.68 17.77 16.33
C ARG A 300 -9.38 16.46 15.62
N ALA A 301 -9.95 16.19 14.44
CA ALA A 301 -9.62 15.02 13.61
C ALA A 301 -8.17 15.06 13.12
N LEU A 302 -7.72 16.21 12.61
CA LEU A 302 -6.32 16.41 12.21
C LEU A 302 -5.36 16.22 13.40
N MET A 303 -5.68 16.80 14.56
CA MET A 303 -4.89 16.61 15.80
C MET A 303 -4.83 15.14 16.23
N ARG A 304 -5.93 14.39 16.11
CA ARG A 304 -5.95 12.94 16.39
C ARG A 304 -5.00 12.19 15.45
N HIS A 305 -5.05 12.51 14.15
CA HIS A 305 -4.19 11.90 13.15
C HIS A 305 -2.71 12.19 13.41
N GLN A 306 -2.33 13.46 13.63
CA GLN A 306 -0.96 13.85 13.97
C GLN A 306 -0.47 13.23 15.28
N ARG A 307 -1.35 13.10 16.29
CA ARG A 307 -1.02 12.41 17.54
C ARG A 307 -0.76 10.92 17.29
N ARG A 308 -1.57 10.27 16.46
CA ARG A 308 -1.43 8.86 16.09
C ARG A 308 -0.09 8.61 15.38
N MET A 309 0.29 9.45 14.43
CA MET A 309 1.59 9.34 13.75
C MET A 309 2.76 9.43 14.73
N ARG A 310 2.70 10.39 15.67
CA ARG A 310 3.71 10.49 16.75
C ARG A 310 3.76 9.24 17.63
N GLN A 311 2.61 8.64 17.93
CA GLN A 311 2.55 7.38 18.69
C GLN A 311 3.14 6.20 17.92
N VAL A 312 2.91 6.13 16.61
CA VAL A 312 3.50 5.10 15.73
C VAL A 312 5.02 5.21 15.72
N LEU A 313 5.56 6.42 15.56
CA LEU A 313 7.01 6.66 15.59
C LEU A 313 7.62 6.32 16.96
N ALA A 314 7.01 6.78 18.05
CA ALA A 314 7.48 6.50 19.41
C ALA A 314 7.35 5.00 19.80
N GLY A 315 6.41 4.29 19.17
CA GLY A 315 6.28 2.83 19.35
C GLY A 315 7.40 2.05 18.67
N ALA A 316 7.82 2.51 17.48
CA ALA A 316 8.90 1.91 16.71
C ALA A 316 10.29 2.21 17.29
N ASP A 317 10.48 3.41 17.82
CA ASP A 317 11.70 3.83 18.47
C ASP A 317 11.41 4.31 19.90
N ARG A 318 11.87 3.52 20.88
CA ARG A 318 11.69 3.80 22.31
C ARG A 318 12.77 4.70 22.90
N THR A 319 13.63 5.28 22.07
CA THR A 319 14.63 6.26 22.50
C THR A 319 13.99 7.62 22.78
N ILE A 320 14.72 8.50 23.45
CA ILE A 320 14.27 9.86 23.79
C ILE A 320 14.47 10.81 22.60
N ASP A 321 15.40 10.48 21.70
CA ASP A 321 15.76 11.31 20.55
C ASP A 321 14.66 11.27 19.48
N ASP A 322 14.46 12.40 18.79
CA ASP A 322 13.50 12.48 17.69
C ASP A 322 13.98 11.63 16.50
N LEU A 323 13.29 10.53 16.24
CA LEU A 323 13.58 9.62 15.13
C LEU A 323 13.59 10.36 13.78
N GLN A 324 12.78 11.41 13.61
CA GLN A 324 12.71 12.18 12.36
C GLN A 324 14.01 12.94 12.09
N ILE A 325 14.71 13.35 13.14
CA ILE A 325 15.98 14.07 13.05
C ILE A 325 17.15 13.08 12.99
N ARG A 326 17.11 12.04 13.84
CA ARG A 326 18.21 11.08 13.95
C ARG A 326 18.31 10.15 12.74
N ASP A 327 17.17 9.65 12.27
CA ASP A 327 17.08 8.72 11.14
C ASP A 327 15.79 9.00 10.32
N PRO A 328 15.80 10.05 9.48
CA PRO A 328 14.64 10.44 8.69
C PRO A 328 14.16 9.34 7.73
N VAL A 329 15.05 8.44 7.29
CA VAL A 329 14.69 7.30 6.42
C VAL A 329 13.89 6.29 7.23
N MET A 330 14.37 5.89 8.41
CA MET A 330 13.64 4.98 9.29
C MET A 330 12.30 5.56 9.73
N ALA A 331 12.24 6.85 10.10
CA ALA A 331 10.97 7.52 10.45
C ALA A 331 9.93 7.40 9.31
N ARG A 332 10.39 7.61 8.06
CA ARG A 332 9.55 7.50 6.86
C ARG A 332 9.09 6.06 6.62
N LEU A 333 9.98 5.07 6.75
CA LEU A 333 9.64 3.65 6.60
C LEU A 333 8.65 3.18 7.68
N VAL A 334 8.76 3.69 8.91
CA VAL A 334 7.82 3.38 10.00
C VAL A 334 6.40 3.89 9.68
N LEU A 335 6.27 5.11 9.14
CA LEU A 335 4.97 5.61 8.71
C LEU A 335 4.45 4.88 7.47
N ALA A 336 5.31 4.58 6.49
CA ALA A 336 4.91 3.79 5.32
C ALA A 336 4.43 2.39 5.74
N ALA A 337 5.10 1.74 6.70
CA ALA A 337 4.71 0.44 7.22
C ALA A 337 3.31 0.44 7.85
N ASP A 338 2.95 1.53 8.53
CA ASP A 338 1.62 1.68 9.15
C ASP A 338 0.48 1.64 8.12
N GLN A 339 0.72 2.11 6.89
CA GLN A 339 -0.31 2.22 5.86
C GLN A 339 -0.86 0.84 5.42
N PHE A 340 -0.06 -0.22 5.53
CA PHE A 340 -0.42 -1.58 5.12
C PHE A 340 -1.08 -2.40 6.23
N ILE A 341 -1.09 -1.90 7.47
CA ILE A 341 -1.61 -2.62 8.62
C ILE A 341 -3.09 -2.26 8.81
N VAL A 342 -3.95 -3.26 8.60
CA VAL A 342 -5.40 -3.05 8.60
C VAL A 342 -6.10 -3.99 9.56
N ALA A 343 -7.23 -3.56 10.13
CA ALA A 343 -7.98 -4.43 11.01
C ALA A 343 -8.90 -5.38 10.26
N ARG A 344 -9.23 -6.49 10.93
CA ARG A 344 -10.29 -7.42 10.56
C ARG A 344 -11.40 -7.38 11.63
N PRO A 345 -12.68 -7.51 11.22
CA PRO A 345 -13.78 -7.73 12.14
C PRO A 345 -13.55 -8.95 13.04
N ALA A 346 -14.19 -8.96 14.22
CA ALA A 346 -14.24 -10.16 15.07
C ALA A 346 -15.07 -11.27 14.39
N ALA A 347 -14.58 -12.51 14.43
CA ALA A 347 -15.24 -13.66 13.79
C ALA A 347 -16.57 -13.94 14.49
N GLY A 348 -17.63 -14.17 13.72
CA GLY A 348 -18.97 -14.46 14.22
C GLY A 348 -19.99 -13.33 14.03
N ASN A 349 -19.56 -12.12 13.70
CA ASN A 349 -20.48 -11.08 13.24
C ASN A 349 -20.39 -11.01 11.72
N GLN A 350 -21.46 -11.41 11.00
CA GLN A 350 -21.64 -10.91 9.64
C GLN A 350 -21.55 -9.38 9.71
N PRO A 351 -20.80 -8.73 8.80
CA PRO A 351 -20.71 -7.28 8.77
C PRO A 351 -22.13 -6.74 8.63
N ASN A 352 -22.66 -6.19 9.71
CA ASN A 352 -23.85 -5.38 9.62
C ASN A 352 -23.38 -3.96 9.27
N PRO A 353 -23.63 -3.44 8.06
CA PRO A 353 -23.23 -2.08 7.69
C PRO A 353 -23.86 -1.01 8.61
N SER A 354 -24.88 -1.40 9.38
CA SER A 354 -25.52 -0.57 10.39
C SER A 354 -24.99 -0.74 11.82
N GLN A 355 -23.83 -1.36 12.09
CA GLN A 355 -23.23 -1.35 13.44
C GLN A 355 -21.79 -0.82 13.44
N PRO A 356 -21.38 -0.04 14.46
CA PRO A 356 -19.98 0.31 14.63
C PRO A 356 -19.17 -0.98 14.82
N GLN A 357 -18.28 -1.30 13.88
CA GLN A 357 -17.39 -2.43 14.03
C GLN A 357 -16.41 -2.10 15.15
N HIS A 358 -16.53 -2.80 16.28
CA HIS A 358 -15.55 -2.71 17.36
C HIS A 358 -14.26 -3.38 16.84
N MET A 359 -13.36 -2.55 16.33
CA MET A 359 -12.07 -2.96 15.82
C MET A 359 -11.30 -3.63 16.94
N SER A 360 -11.03 -4.94 16.81
CA SER A 360 -10.21 -5.65 17.80
C SER A 360 -8.75 -5.23 17.59
N PRO A 361 -8.07 -4.67 18.61
CA PRO A 361 -6.64 -4.36 18.52
C PRO A 361 -5.80 -5.59 18.14
N ASP A 362 -6.31 -6.78 18.46
CA ASP A 362 -5.63 -8.07 18.32
C ASP A 362 -5.92 -8.77 16.99
N ARG A 363 -6.77 -8.19 16.11
CA ARG A 363 -7.10 -8.74 14.80
C ARG A 363 -6.72 -7.77 13.70
N LYS A 364 -5.43 -7.71 13.39
CA LYS A 364 -4.91 -7.00 12.21
C LYS A 364 -4.31 -7.98 11.21
N THR A 365 -4.32 -7.58 9.95
CA THR A 365 -3.63 -8.24 8.84
C THR A 365 -2.80 -7.22 8.07
N ILE A 366 -2.07 -7.69 7.06
CA ILE A 366 -1.19 -6.87 6.22
C ILE A 366 -1.73 -6.94 4.80
N ILE A 367 -2.10 -5.79 4.23
CA ILE A 367 -2.41 -5.70 2.79
C ILE A 367 -1.10 -5.81 2.00
N ALA A 368 -1.07 -6.66 0.98
CA ALA A 368 0.14 -6.90 0.19
C ALA A 368 0.56 -5.67 -0.64
N GLY A 369 -0.43 -4.90 -1.11
CA GLY A 369 -0.16 -3.69 -1.88
C GLY A 369 -1.42 -2.95 -2.30
N TYR A 370 -1.43 -1.64 -2.14
CA TYR A 370 -2.46 -0.78 -2.71
C TYR A 370 -2.13 -0.48 -4.18
N PRO A 371 -3.15 -0.31 -5.05
CA PRO A 371 -4.58 -0.46 -4.74
C PRO A 371 -5.14 -1.87 -4.93
N TRP A 372 -4.42 -2.78 -5.59
CA TRP A 372 -4.98 -4.02 -6.16
C TRP A 372 -5.17 -5.18 -5.20
N PHE A 373 -4.35 -5.26 -4.15
CA PHE A 373 -4.25 -6.50 -3.38
C PHE A 373 -5.03 -6.43 -2.07
N THR A 374 -5.49 -7.60 -1.63
CA THR A 374 -5.94 -7.90 -0.28
C THR A 374 -4.75 -8.39 0.56
N ASP A 375 -4.96 -9.18 1.60
CA ASP A 375 -3.88 -9.83 2.32
C ASP A 375 -3.51 -11.19 1.72
N TRP A 376 -2.21 -11.34 1.47
CA TRP A 376 -1.60 -12.53 0.89
C TRP A 376 -0.67 -13.16 1.92
N GLY A 377 -0.73 -14.48 2.09
CA GLY A 377 0.02 -15.20 3.12
C GLY A 377 1.52 -15.10 2.93
N ARG A 378 2.01 -15.29 1.71
CA ARG A 378 3.44 -15.13 1.40
C ARG A 378 3.92 -13.72 1.76
N ASP A 379 3.28 -12.70 1.20
CA ASP A 379 3.64 -11.28 1.40
C ASP A 379 3.56 -10.87 2.86
N SER A 380 2.51 -11.29 3.56
CA SER A 380 2.32 -11.02 4.99
C SER A 380 3.46 -11.61 5.81
N MET A 381 3.85 -12.86 5.55
CA MET A 381 4.88 -13.55 6.35
C MET A 381 6.30 -13.06 6.04
N ILE A 382 6.58 -12.69 4.79
CA ILE A 382 7.84 -12.03 4.41
C ILE A 382 7.95 -10.66 5.11
N SER A 383 6.86 -9.89 5.10
CA SER A 383 6.85 -8.49 5.55
C SER A 383 6.66 -8.32 7.05
N LEU A 384 6.07 -9.29 7.76
CA LEU A 384 5.76 -9.23 9.19
C LEU A 384 6.95 -8.79 10.06
N PRO A 385 8.19 -9.31 9.87
CA PRO A 385 9.34 -8.85 10.65
C PRO A 385 9.61 -7.35 10.50
N GLY A 386 9.56 -6.83 9.27
CA GLY A 386 9.80 -5.41 8.99
C GLY A 386 8.64 -4.52 9.44
N LEU A 387 7.40 -4.89 9.11
CA LEU A 387 6.22 -4.07 9.35
C LEU A 387 5.74 -4.10 10.80
N LEU A 388 5.94 -5.22 11.51
CA LEU A 388 5.40 -5.39 12.87
C LEU A 388 6.48 -5.53 13.95
N LEU A 389 7.55 -6.31 13.71
CA LEU A 389 8.56 -6.53 14.76
C LEU A 389 9.53 -5.36 14.89
N CYS A 390 10.04 -4.84 13.78
CA CYS A 390 10.94 -3.68 13.77
C CYS A 390 10.24 -2.40 14.27
N THR A 391 8.92 -2.33 14.17
CA THR A 391 8.13 -1.17 14.64
C THR A 391 7.47 -1.40 16.02
N GLY A 392 7.84 -2.46 16.75
CA GLY A 392 7.34 -2.72 18.10
C GLY A 392 5.88 -3.18 18.24
N ARG A 393 5.21 -3.56 17.14
CA ARG A 393 3.80 -4.00 17.08
C ARG A 393 3.66 -5.51 17.33
N TYR A 394 4.14 -5.95 18.49
CA TYR A 394 4.23 -7.38 18.82
C TYR A 394 2.86 -8.04 19.03
N SER A 395 1.87 -7.30 19.54
CA SER A 395 0.48 -7.77 19.68
C SER A 395 -0.12 -8.12 18.32
N GLU A 396 0.06 -7.24 17.34
CA GLU A 396 -0.42 -7.43 15.98
C GLU A 396 0.29 -8.59 15.29
N ALA A 397 1.62 -8.71 15.47
CA ALA A 397 2.38 -9.84 14.95
C ALA A 397 1.86 -11.18 15.48
N ARG A 398 1.58 -11.24 16.79
CA ARG A 398 0.98 -12.41 17.44
C ARG A 398 -0.40 -12.74 16.86
N GLY A 399 -1.24 -11.72 16.67
CA GLY A 399 -2.57 -11.85 16.07
C GLY A 399 -2.51 -12.39 14.64
N ALA A 400 -1.64 -11.83 13.81
CA ALA A 400 -1.47 -12.24 12.42
C ALA A 400 -0.97 -13.70 12.31
N LEU A 401 0.06 -14.09 13.06
CA LEU A 401 0.55 -15.47 13.09
C LEU A 401 -0.55 -16.46 13.47
N LYS A 402 -1.34 -16.14 14.51
CA LYS A 402 -2.47 -16.97 14.93
C LYS A 402 -3.59 -17.03 13.90
N ALA A 403 -3.85 -15.94 13.20
CA ALA A 403 -4.90 -15.88 12.19
C ALA A 403 -4.55 -16.81 11.01
N PHE A 404 -3.37 -16.66 10.42
CA PHE A 404 -2.98 -17.45 9.25
C PHE A 404 -2.85 -18.95 9.57
N ILE A 405 -2.24 -19.30 10.70
CA ILE A 405 -2.10 -20.72 11.10
C ILE A 405 -3.45 -21.39 11.40
N SER A 406 -4.49 -20.62 11.75
CA SER A 406 -5.83 -21.19 11.98
C SER A 406 -6.54 -21.66 10.71
N TYR A 407 -6.06 -21.21 9.54
CA TYR A 407 -6.54 -21.63 8.22
C TYR A 407 -5.61 -22.67 7.57
N ILE A 408 -4.74 -23.33 8.33
CA ILE A 408 -3.83 -24.30 7.73
C ILE A 408 -4.59 -25.49 7.13
N HIS A 409 -4.18 -25.92 5.94
CA HIS A 409 -4.74 -27.07 5.25
C HIS A 409 -3.61 -27.90 4.66
N LYS A 410 -3.51 -29.18 5.07
CA LYS A 410 -2.45 -30.11 4.65
C LYS A 410 -1.04 -29.52 4.76
N GLY A 411 -0.74 -28.81 5.85
CA GLY A 411 0.56 -28.17 6.09
C GLY A 411 0.80 -26.87 5.33
N LEU A 412 -0.16 -26.38 4.54
CA LEU A 412 -0.09 -25.12 3.80
C LEU A 412 -0.98 -24.07 4.45
N ILE A 413 -0.44 -22.88 4.72
CA ILE A 413 -1.28 -21.70 5.00
C ILE A 413 -1.80 -21.13 3.68
N PRO A 414 -2.92 -20.36 3.69
CA PRO A 414 -3.42 -19.72 2.48
C PRO A 414 -2.40 -18.75 1.87
N ASN A 415 -2.26 -18.80 0.56
CA ASN A 415 -1.54 -17.79 -0.21
C ASN A 415 -2.39 -16.52 -0.41
N ARG A 416 -3.69 -16.68 -0.68
CA ARG A 416 -4.61 -15.55 -0.89
C ARG A 416 -5.91 -15.78 -0.13
N PHE A 417 -6.40 -14.74 0.53
CA PHE A 417 -7.80 -14.64 0.93
C PHE A 417 -8.56 -13.85 -0.14
N PRO A 418 -9.47 -14.49 -0.89
CA PRO A 418 -10.26 -13.79 -1.90
C PRO A 418 -11.29 -12.84 -1.26
N ASP A 419 -11.75 -11.87 -2.05
CA ASP A 419 -12.88 -11.02 -1.67
C ASP A 419 -14.16 -11.89 -1.50
N LYS A 420 -15.09 -11.46 -0.63
CA LYS A 420 -16.45 -12.04 -0.49
C LYS A 420 -16.54 -13.45 0.11
N GLY A 421 -15.61 -13.84 0.97
CA GLY A 421 -15.73 -15.06 1.79
C GLY A 421 -15.63 -16.37 1.01
N GLU A 422 -15.00 -16.33 -0.17
CA GLU A 422 -14.61 -17.51 -0.93
C GLU A 422 -13.54 -18.33 -0.18
N GLU A 423 -13.37 -19.59 -0.59
CA GLU A 423 -12.38 -20.49 -0.01
C GLU A 423 -10.95 -19.94 -0.20
N PRO A 424 -10.10 -19.95 0.84
CA PRO A 424 -8.71 -19.54 0.72
C PRO A 424 -7.96 -20.39 -0.31
N VAL A 425 -7.01 -19.76 -1.03
CA VAL A 425 -6.22 -20.45 -2.06
C VAL A 425 -4.87 -20.87 -1.50
N TYR A 426 -4.49 -22.15 -1.65
CA TYR A 426 -3.29 -22.75 -1.04
C TYR A 426 -2.15 -22.99 -2.04
N ASN A 427 -2.03 -22.18 -3.09
CA ASN A 427 -1.04 -22.35 -4.16
C ASN A 427 0.34 -21.70 -3.85
N ALA A 428 0.86 -21.89 -2.64
CA ALA A 428 2.18 -21.39 -2.25
C ALA A 428 2.98 -22.45 -1.49
N VAL A 429 4.12 -22.87 -2.05
CA VAL A 429 5.04 -23.83 -1.40
C VAL A 429 5.81 -23.19 -0.24
N ASP A 430 6.03 -21.89 -0.29
CA ASP A 430 6.94 -21.15 0.58
C ASP A 430 6.23 -20.41 1.72
N ALA A 431 4.92 -20.19 1.64
CA ALA A 431 4.17 -19.37 2.60
C ALA A 431 4.25 -19.91 4.05
N THR A 432 4.06 -21.22 4.26
CA THR A 432 4.19 -21.82 5.61
C THR A 432 5.62 -21.72 6.12
N LEU A 433 6.63 -21.88 5.25
CA LEU A 433 8.03 -21.80 5.63
C LEU A 433 8.42 -20.36 6.01
N TRP A 434 7.90 -19.36 5.28
CA TRP A 434 8.01 -17.95 5.65
C TRP A 434 7.35 -17.66 6.99
N MET A 435 6.17 -18.24 7.27
CA MET A 435 5.50 -18.12 8.56
C MET A 435 6.36 -18.68 9.69
N MET A 436 6.99 -19.85 9.50
CA MET A 436 7.89 -20.43 10.51
C MET A 436 9.10 -19.52 10.79
N ARG A 437 9.69 -18.90 9.76
CA ARG A 437 10.73 -17.87 9.94
C ARG A 437 10.20 -16.66 10.70
N ALA A 438 9.03 -16.15 10.33
CA ALA A 438 8.40 -15.00 10.97
C ALA A 438 8.11 -15.29 12.47
N LEU A 439 7.61 -16.49 12.78
CA LEU A 439 7.43 -16.97 14.14
C LEU A 439 8.76 -17.07 14.90
N ASN A 440 9.81 -17.61 14.28
CA ASN A 440 11.13 -17.68 14.91
C ASN A 440 11.65 -16.29 15.32
N LEU A 441 11.60 -15.32 14.41
CA LEU A 441 11.98 -13.93 14.69
C LEU A 441 11.11 -13.29 15.77
N TYR A 442 9.80 -13.56 15.74
CA TYR A 442 8.87 -13.11 16.78
C TYR A 442 9.24 -13.68 18.15
N LEU A 443 9.51 -14.98 18.25
CA LEU A 443 9.89 -15.65 19.49
C LEU A 443 11.22 -15.15 20.04
N LEU A 444 12.23 -14.96 19.18
CA LEU A 444 13.51 -14.37 19.57
C LEU A 444 13.35 -12.94 20.11
N LYS A 445 12.43 -12.16 19.53
CA LYS A 445 12.20 -10.76 19.93
C LYS A 445 11.37 -10.63 21.21
N THR A 446 10.38 -11.49 21.40
CA THR A 446 9.34 -11.34 22.44
C THR A 446 9.47 -12.32 23.61
N GLY A 447 10.07 -13.49 23.37
CA GLY A 447 10.07 -14.59 24.33
C GLY A 447 8.69 -15.20 24.61
N ASP A 448 7.70 -15.04 23.72
CA ASP A 448 6.36 -15.64 23.90
C ASP A 448 6.36 -17.15 23.60
N TRP A 449 6.99 -17.91 24.50
CA TRP A 449 7.09 -19.36 24.42
C TRP A 449 5.75 -20.07 24.66
N MET A 450 4.77 -19.37 25.23
CA MET A 450 3.42 -19.91 25.38
C MET A 450 2.74 -20.00 24.02
N LEU A 451 2.86 -18.97 23.18
CA LEU A 451 2.40 -19.04 21.79
C LEU A 451 3.05 -20.21 21.05
N LEU A 452 4.37 -20.38 21.17
CA LEU A 452 5.05 -21.52 20.56
C LEU A 452 4.42 -22.84 21.02
N LYS A 453 4.22 -23.02 22.33
CA LYS A 453 3.60 -24.24 22.87
C LYS A 453 2.20 -24.48 22.28
N ASP A 454 1.39 -23.44 22.12
CA ASP A 454 0.05 -23.53 21.54
C ASP A 454 0.09 -23.92 20.05
N LEU A 455 1.04 -23.37 19.29
CA LEU A 455 1.15 -23.57 17.84
C LEU A 455 1.94 -24.82 17.45
N PHE A 456 2.81 -25.32 18.33
CA PHE A 456 3.76 -26.40 18.01
C PHE A 456 3.11 -27.65 17.42
N PRO A 457 2.01 -28.20 17.95
CA PRO A 457 1.38 -29.40 17.37
C PRO A 457 0.99 -29.24 15.89
N VAL A 458 0.50 -28.05 15.51
CA VAL A 458 0.12 -27.74 14.13
C VAL A 458 1.36 -27.63 13.23
N LEU A 459 2.45 -27.07 13.75
CA LEU A 459 3.73 -27.01 13.04
C LEU A 459 4.32 -28.42 12.83
N GLN A 460 4.20 -29.31 13.82
CA GLN A 460 4.61 -30.72 13.67
C GLN A 460 3.84 -31.43 12.56
N ASP A 461 2.51 -31.26 12.53
CA ASP A 461 1.66 -31.81 11.47
C ASP A 461 2.05 -31.26 10.10
N SER A 462 2.34 -29.96 10.02
CA SER A 462 2.83 -29.33 8.79
C SER A 462 4.11 -29.98 8.27
N ILE A 463 5.09 -30.24 9.15
CA ILE A 463 6.33 -30.94 8.78
C ILE A 463 6.02 -32.35 8.25
N GLN A 464 5.08 -33.09 8.85
CA GLN A 464 4.70 -34.40 8.34
C GLN A 464 4.07 -34.32 6.94
N TRP A 465 3.27 -33.30 6.67
CA TRP A 465 2.74 -33.06 5.32
C TRP A 465 3.83 -32.76 4.30
N TYR A 466 4.83 -31.95 4.63
CA TYR A 466 6.00 -31.75 3.77
C TYR A 466 6.79 -33.05 3.54
N ILE A 467 6.89 -33.93 4.53
CA ILE A 467 7.63 -35.19 4.40
C ILE A 467 6.88 -36.20 3.54
N HIS A 468 5.60 -36.44 3.82
CA HIS A 468 4.81 -37.46 3.13
C HIS A 468 4.26 -37.00 1.77
N GLY A 469 4.10 -35.69 1.60
CA GLY A 469 3.52 -35.06 0.43
C GLY A 469 2.23 -34.30 0.74
N THR A 470 2.14 -33.06 0.26
CA THR A 470 0.93 -32.22 0.32
C THR A 470 0.36 -31.97 -1.09
N GLU A 471 -0.48 -30.95 -1.26
CA GLU A 471 -0.99 -30.51 -2.55
C GLU A 471 0.17 -30.16 -3.51
N TYR A 472 -0.10 -30.25 -4.81
CA TYR A 472 0.82 -29.83 -5.88
C TYR A 472 2.20 -30.53 -5.89
N ASP A 473 2.25 -31.81 -5.50
CA ASP A 473 3.46 -32.65 -5.43
C ASP A 473 4.61 -32.03 -4.62
N ILE A 474 4.24 -31.25 -3.60
CA ILE A 474 5.20 -30.72 -2.63
C ILE A 474 5.55 -31.84 -1.65
N ARG A 475 6.81 -32.30 -1.69
CA ARG A 475 7.29 -33.39 -0.82
C ARG A 475 8.81 -33.37 -0.65
N VAL A 476 9.29 -33.98 0.43
CA VAL A 476 10.72 -34.25 0.63
C VAL A 476 11.16 -35.39 -0.29
N ASP A 477 12.27 -35.19 -1.00
CA ASP A 477 13.02 -36.26 -1.63
C ASP A 477 13.89 -36.96 -0.57
N PRO A 478 13.68 -38.26 -0.30
CA PRO A 478 14.42 -38.97 0.73
C PRO A 478 15.92 -39.15 0.43
N GLN A 479 16.37 -38.96 -0.82
CA GLN A 479 17.77 -39.13 -1.20
C GLN A 479 18.64 -37.97 -0.73
N ASP A 480 18.13 -36.74 -0.82
CA ASP A 480 18.88 -35.53 -0.48
C ASP A 480 18.22 -34.65 0.59
N GLY A 481 17.02 -34.99 1.03
CA GLY A 481 16.25 -34.28 2.06
C GLY A 481 15.63 -32.98 1.58
N LEU A 482 15.80 -32.63 0.30
CA LEU A 482 15.32 -31.40 -0.30
C LEU A 482 13.84 -31.50 -0.68
N LEU A 483 13.14 -30.37 -0.65
CA LEU A 483 11.76 -30.25 -1.12
C LEU A 483 11.72 -30.14 -2.64
N HIS A 484 11.01 -31.08 -3.24
CA HIS A 484 10.43 -30.97 -4.58
C HIS A 484 9.06 -30.29 -4.48
N ALA A 485 8.71 -29.48 -5.47
CA ALA A 485 7.39 -28.87 -5.59
C ALA A 485 7.04 -28.57 -7.05
N GLY A 486 5.76 -28.71 -7.38
CA GLY A 486 5.21 -28.24 -8.64
C GLY A 486 4.45 -29.33 -9.41
N VAL A 487 3.40 -28.88 -10.10
CA VAL A 487 2.67 -29.65 -11.09
C VAL A 487 2.44 -28.78 -12.33
N PRO A 488 2.31 -29.36 -13.53
CA PRO A 488 2.06 -28.59 -14.74
C PRO A 488 0.85 -27.66 -14.59
N GLY A 489 0.97 -26.42 -15.06
CA GLY A 489 -0.11 -25.43 -15.06
C GLY A 489 -0.34 -24.70 -13.72
N VAL A 490 0.49 -24.94 -12.70
CA VAL A 490 0.42 -24.25 -11.40
C VAL A 490 1.74 -23.57 -11.06
N GLN A 491 1.64 -22.32 -10.62
CA GLN A 491 2.75 -21.52 -10.13
C GLN A 491 2.74 -21.48 -8.59
N LEU A 492 3.79 -22.01 -7.95
CA LEU A 492 3.84 -22.20 -6.50
C LEU A 492 4.83 -21.27 -5.77
N THR A 493 5.81 -20.72 -6.48
CA THR A 493 6.85 -19.85 -5.90
C THR A 493 6.47 -18.38 -6.04
N TRP A 494 7.22 -17.46 -5.41
CA TRP A 494 6.93 -16.02 -5.49
C TRP A 494 7.04 -15.41 -6.90
N MET A 495 7.75 -16.06 -7.83
CA MET A 495 7.73 -15.72 -9.24
C MET A 495 6.52 -16.39 -9.91
N ASP A 496 5.32 -15.89 -9.65
CA ASP A 496 4.03 -16.51 -9.97
C ASP A 496 3.22 -15.78 -11.07
N ALA A 497 3.90 -15.05 -11.96
CA ALA A 497 3.23 -14.45 -13.10
C ALA A 497 2.65 -15.52 -14.06
N ARG A 498 1.36 -15.38 -14.38
CA ARG A 498 0.60 -16.27 -15.28
C ARG A 498 -0.29 -15.44 -16.20
N VAL A 499 -0.24 -15.74 -17.50
CA VAL A 499 -1.09 -15.13 -18.53
C VAL A 499 -1.88 -16.22 -19.24
N GLY A 500 -3.19 -16.30 -18.99
CA GLY A 500 -4.01 -17.42 -19.47
C GLY A 500 -3.46 -18.75 -18.93
N ASP A 501 -3.03 -19.66 -19.80
CA ASP A 501 -2.40 -20.93 -19.39
C ASP A 501 -0.87 -20.90 -19.42
N TRP A 502 -0.27 -19.78 -19.81
CA TRP A 502 1.17 -19.63 -19.84
C TRP A 502 1.70 -19.18 -18.47
N ILE A 503 2.55 -20.02 -17.87
CA ILE A 503 3.35 -19.66 -16.70
C ILE A 503 4.62 -18.99 -17.21
N VAL A 504 4.84 -17.74 -16.83
CA VAL A 504 5.97 -16.94 -17.32
C VAL A 504 7.30 -17.46 -16.76
N THR A 505 7.31 -17.85 -15.50
CA THR A 505 8.48 -18.34 -14.76
C THR A 505 8.17 -19.68 -14.10
N PRO A 506 8.09 -20.79 -14.86
CA PRO A 506 7.88 -22.11 -14.28
C PRO A 506 9.10 -22.50 -13.43
N ARG A 507 8.85 -22.98 -12.22
CA ARG A 507 9.89 -23.36 -11.24
C ARG A 507 9.55 -24.69 -10.57
N ILE A 508 9.08 -25.64 -11.39
CA ILE A 508 8.77 -27.03 -10.98
C ILE A 508 10.09 -27.76 -10.77
N GLY A 509 10.22 -28.43 -9.63
CA GLY A 509 11.45 -29.09 -9.19
C GLY A 509 11.82 -28.65 -7.77
N LYS A 510 13.12 -28.49 -7.50
CA LYS A 510 13.64 -28.07 -6.20
C LYS A 510 14.16 -26.64 -6.30
N ALA A 511 13.30 -25.66 -6.00
CA ALA A 511 13.66 -24.24 -6.01
C ALA A 511 14.62 -23.88 -4.86
N VAL A 512 15.60 -23.02 -5.14
CA VAL A 512 16.72 -22.71 -4.23
C VAL A 512 16.27 -22.07 -2.91
N GLU A 513 15.38 -21.08 -2.95
CA GLU A 513 14.91 -20.36 -1.77
C GLU A 513 13.94 -21.18 -0.94
N VAL A 514 13.13 -22.03 -1.57
CA VAL A 514 12.22 -22.96 -0.88
C VAL A 514 13.03 -23.93 -0.03
N ASN A 515 14.13 -24.44 -0.58
CA ASN A 515 15.02 -25.36 0.13
C ASN A 515 15.86 -24.67 1.21
N ALA A 516 16.25 -23.40 1.00
CA ALA A 516 16.84 -22.59 2.06
C ALA A 516 15.86 -22.35 3.22
N LEU A 517 14.60 -22.05 2.91
CA LEU A 517 13.53 -21.89 3.90
C LEU A 517 13.22 -23.20 4.61
N TRP A 518 13.24 -24.33 3.90
CA TRP A 518 13.07 -25.66 4.47
C TRP A 518 14.15 -26.00 5.49
N TYR A 519 15.42 -25.75 5.16
CA TYR A 519 16.52 -25.89 6.11
C TYR A 519 16.33 -25.01 7.35
N HIS A 520 15.90 -23.76 7.15
CA HIS A 520 15.61 -22.84 8.25
C HIS A 520 14.47 -23.36 9.14
N ALA A 521 13.38 -23.85 8.54
CA ALA A 521 12.23 -24.41 9.23
C ALA A 521 12.62 -25.64 10.08
N LEU A 522 13.40 -26.57 9.52
CA LEU A 522 13.92 -27.73 10.26
C LEU A 522 14.82 -27.31 11.44
N SER A 523 15.67 -26.31 11.22
CA SER A 523 16.52 -25.74 12.29
C SER A 523 15.69 -25.13 13.41
N ALA A 524 14.63 -24.39 13.07
CA ALA A 524 13.72 -23.81 14.03
C ALA A 524 12.94 -24.90 14.79
N MET A 525 12.39 -25.89 14.08
CA MET A 525 11.67 -27.02 14.67
C MET A 525 12.54 -27.85 15.62
N GLU A 526 13.80 -28.13 15.26
CA GLU A 526 14.77 -28.79 16.15
C GLU A 526 14.97 -27.98 17.44
N GLY A 527 15.27 -26.68 17.32
CA GLY A 527 15.47 -25.80 18.48
C GLY A 527 14.21 -25.66 19.36
N TRP A 528 13.04 -25.56 18.75
CA TRP A 528 11.75 -25.50 19.45
C TRP A 528 11.42 -26.82 20.14
N ALA A 529 11.66 -27.96 19.49
CA ALA A 529 11.41 -29.28 20.06
C ALA A 529 12.26 -29.50 21.32
N VAL A 530 13.55 -29.19 21.25
CA VAL A 530 14.46 -29.25 22.42
C VAL A 530 13.96 -28.33 23.53
N ARG A 531 13.58 -27.09 23.21
CA ARG A 531 13.08 -26.13 24.20
C ARG A 531 11.80 -26.60 24.89
N LEU A 532 10.91 -27.26 24.16
CA LEU A 532 9.66 -27.82 24.69
C LEU A 532 9.84 -29.20 25.32
N SER A 533 11.06 -29.75 25.36
CA SER A 533 11.36 -31.10 25.84
C SER A 533 10.57 -32.19 25.10
N THR A 534 10.46 -32.05 23.78
CA THR A 534 9.82 -33.01 22.86
C THR A 534 10.87 -33.62 21.93
N ASP A 535 10.51 -34.69 21.20
CA ASP A 535 11.47 -35.34 20.29
C ASP A 535 11.87 -34.42 19.13
N ALA A 536 13.18 -34.17 19.03
CA ALA A 536 13.80 -33.33 18.00
C ALA A 536 14.52 -34.15 16.91
N THR A 537 14.56 -35.48 17.06
CA THR A 537 15.43 -36.38 16.29
C THR A 537 15.17 -36.30 14.79
N GLN A 538 13.89 -36.35 14.38
CA GLN A 538 13.51 -36.31 12.96
C GLN A 538 13.95 -35.01 12.28
N TYR A 539 13.78 -33.86 12.96
CA TYR A 539 14.15 -32.56 12.42
C TYR A 539 15.66 -32.43 12.25
N GLY A 540 16.44 -32.86 13.25
CA GLY A 540 17.91 -32.84 13.19
C GLY A 540 18.48 -33.77 12.12
N GLN A 541 17.87 -34.94 11.91
CA GLN A 541 18.25 -35.88 10.85
C GLN A 541 18.00 -35.29 9.45
N LEU A 542 16.80 -34.78 9.20
CA LEU A 542 16.46 -34.14 7.92
C LEU A 542 17.30 -32.90 7.66
N ARG A 543 17.51 -32.05 8.68
CA ARG A 543 18.36 -30.85 8.58
C ARG A 543 19.78 -31.25 8.17
N SER A 544 20.32 -32.29 8.78
CA SER A 544 21.66 -32.79 8.46
C SER A 544 21.77 -33.31 7.03
N LEU A 545 20.73 -34.01 6.55
CA LEU A 545 20.66 -34.51 5.18
C LEU A 545 20.63 -33.36 4.17
N VAL A 546 19.80 -32.34 4.40
CA VAL A 546 19.77 -31.13 3.57
C VAL A 546 21.12 -30.43 3.57
N ARG A 547 21.74 -30.22 4.74
CA ARG A 547 23.05 -29.57 4.86
C ARG A 547 24.14 -30.26 4.05
N GLN A 548 24.14 -31.59 4.04
CA GLN A 548 25.14 -32.39 3.34
C GLN A 548 25.00 -32.29 1.82
N ASN A 549 23.77 -32.17 1.32
CA ASN A 549 23.49 -32.24 -0.11
C ASN A 549 23.30 -30.87 -0.76
N PHE A 550 22.82 -29.84 -0.06
CA PHE A 550 22.39 -28.58 -0.65
C PHE A 550 23.47 -27.93 -1.54
N ALA A 551 24.66 -27.70 -1.00
CA ALA A 551 25.74 -27.06 -1.76
C ALA A 551 26.17 -27.92 -2.98
N ALA A 552 26.23 -29.25 -2.81
CA ALA A 552 26.59 -30.16 -3.90
C ALA A 552 25.53 -30.20 -5.01
N ARG A 553 24.25 -30.02 -4.66
CA ARG A 553 23.13 -30.02 -5.60
C ARG A 553 22.96 -28.68 -6.33
N PHE A 554 23.07 -27.57 -5.60
CA PHE A 554 22.75 -26.23 -6.12
C PHE A 554 23.94 -25.45 -6.65
N TRP A 555 25.18 -25.77 -6.30
CA TRP A 555 26.32 -24.96 -6.74
C TRP A 555 26.58 -25.10 -8.24
N TYR A 556 26.54 -23.98 -8.95
CA TYR A 556 26.88 -23.88 -10.36
C TYR A 556 28.29 -23.31 -10.52
N GLU A 557 29.26 -24.22 -10.69
CA GLU A 557 30.70 -23.89 -10.70
C GLU A 557 31.06 -22.89 -11.80
N GLU A 558 30.53 -23.05 -13.02
CA GLU A 558 30.87 -22.18 -14.15
C GLU A 558 30.39 -20.74 -13.96
N GLY A 559 29.26 -20.54 -13.28
CA GLY A 559 28.72 -19.22 -12.95
C GLY A 559 29.28 -18.63 -11.64
N GLY A 560 29.76 -19.48 -10.73
CA GLY A 560 30.16 -19.05 -9.38
C GLY A 560 28.97 -18.60 -8.52
N TYR A 561 27.79 -19.19 -8.73
CA TYR A 561 26.53 -18.90 -8.03
C TYR A 561 25.66 -20.16 -7.95
N LEU A 562 24.42 -20.08 -7.44
CA LEU A 562 23.53 -21.25 -7.34
C LEU A 562 22.59 -21.41 -8.55
N TYR A 563 22.34 -22.65 -8.99
CA TYR A 563 21.19 -22.98 -9.84
C TYR A 563 19.90 -22.45 -9.20
N ASP A 564 18.99 -21.88 -9.99
CA ASP A 564 17.72 -21.35 -9.49
C ASP A 564 16.75 -22.47 -9.08
N VAL A 565 16.74 -23.54 -9.88
CA VAL A 565 15.96 -24.76 -9.67
C VAL A 565 16.82 -25.96 -10.06
N VAL A 566 16.80 -27.02 -9.24
CA VAL A 566 17.41 -28.31 -9.59
C VAL A 566 16.35 -29.37 -9.77
N ASP A 567 16.64 -30.37 -10.60
CA ASP A 567 15.67 -31.37 -11.06
C ASP A 567 14.41 -30.74 -11.66
N VAL A 568 14.61 -29.84 -12.62
CA VAL A 568 13.56 -29.12 -13.35
C VAL A 568 12.58 -30.11 -13.96
N GLU A 569 11.28 -29.88 -13.74
CA GLU A 569 10.19 -30.77 -14.16
C GLU A 569 10.32 -32.21 -13.59
N GLY A 570 11.02 -32.38 -12.47
CA GLY A 570 11.27 -33.67 -11.84
C GLY A 570 12.33 -34.53 -12.54
N VAL A 571 13.06 -33.98 -13.52
CA VAL A 571 14.10 -34.71 -14.27
C VAL A 571 15.44 -34.59 -13.56
N THR A 572 15.96 -35.71 -13.04
CA THR A 572 17.23 -35.73 -12.28
C THR A 572 18.38 -35.11 -13.07
N ALA A 573 19.12 -34.20 -12.42
CA ALA A 573 20.28 -33.48 -12.96
C ALA A 573 19.97 -32.49 -14.10
N GLN A 574 18.70 -32.27 -14.43
CA GLN A 574 18.30 -31.13 -15.25
C GLN A 574 18.17 -29.91 -14.35
N ASN A 575 19.10 -28.96 -14.44
CA ASN A 575 19.15 -27.79 -13.56
C ASN A 575 19.00 -26.48 -14.35
N ASP A 576 18.44 -25.47 -13.72
CA ASP A 576 18.27 -24.11 -14.27
C ASP A 576 19.43 -23.21 -13.82
N PRO A 577 20.37 -22.83 -14.71
CA PRO A 577 21.50 -21.95 -14.39
C PRO A 577 21.16 -20.45 -14.44
N ALA A 578 19.88 -20.07 -14.61
CA ALA A 578 19.49 -18.67 -14.66
C ALA A 578 19.93 -17.91 -13.39
N LEU A 579 20.69 -16.83 -13.58
CA LEU A 579 21.12 -15.97 -12.47
C LEU A 579 19.95 -15.12 -11.98
N ARG A 580 19.35 -15.55 -10.87
CA ARG A 580 18.21 -14.89 -10.20
C ARG A 580 18.55 -14.47 -8.76
N PRO A 581 17.81 -13.52 -8.17
CA PRO A 581 18.06 -13.06 -6.80
C PRO A 581 17.65 -14.09 -5.72
N ASN A 582 16.96 -15.17 -6.09
CA ASN A 582 16.43 -16.18 -5.17
C ASN A 582 17.49 -16.82 -4.26
N GLN A 583 18.70 -17.02 -4.78
CA GLN A 583 19.84 -17.54 -4.03
C GLN A 583 20.27 -16.66 -2.84
N LEU A 584 19.91 -15.37 -2.84
CA LEU A 584 20.20 -14.49 -1.70
C LEU A 584 19.47 -14.92 -0.43
N PHE A 585 18.37 -15.66 -0.55
CA PHE A 585 17.71 -16.29 0.60
C PHE A 585 18.56 -17.41 1.18
N ALA A 586 19.22 -18.23 0.35
CA ALA A 586 20.17 -19.24 0.84
C ALA A 586 21.34 -18.58 1.59
N ALA A 587 21.87 -17.48 1.04
CA ALA A 587 22.97 -16.73 1.64
C ALA A 587 22.59 -15.98 2.95
N SER A 588 21.38 -15.46 3.04
CA SER A 588 20.96 -14.60 4.17
C SER A 588 20.26 -15.34 5.31
N LEU A 589 19.60 -16.47 5.03
CA LEU A 589 18.82 -17.20 6.03
C LEU A 589 19.68 -18.18 6.84
N ASN A 590 20.75 -18.73 6.26
CA ASN A 590 21.44 -19.90 6.80
C ASN A 590 22.97 -19.85 6.60
N TYR A 591 23.70 -19.41 7.63
CA TYR A 591 25.18 -19.32 7.58
C TYR A 591 25.90 -20.67 7.44
N GLU A 592 25.22 -21.79 7.76
CA GLU A 592 25.81 -23.14 7.70
C GLU A 592 25.56 -23.88 6.37
N LEU A 593 24.71 -23.34 5.50
CA LEU A 593 24.25 -24.04 4.30
C LEU A 593 25.27 -23.95 3.15
N LEU A 594 26.07 -22.88 3.13
CA LEU A 594 27.06 -22.57 2.12
C LEU A 594 28.36 -22.10 2.80
N PRO A 595 29.55 -22.49 2.29
CA PRO A 595 30.81 -21.89 2.70
C PRO A 595 30.85 -20.37 2.44
N GLU A 596 31.55 -19.61 3.28
CA GLU A 596 31.67 -18.15 3.16
C GLU A 596 32.17 -17.70 1.78
N ILE A 597 33.07 -18.46 1.16
CA ILE A 597 33.60 -18.18 -0.18
C ILE A 597 32.48 -18.22 -1.24
N GLN A 598 31.57 -19.19 -1.15
CA GLN A 598 30.42 -19.28 -2.05
C GLN A 598 29.46 -18.12 -1.80
N VAL A 599 29.17 -17.78 -0.54
CA VAL A 599 28.33 -16.62 -0.19
C VAL A 599 28.91 -15.32 -0.74
N ALA A 600 30.21 -15.09 -0.59
CA ALA A 600 30.88 -13.91 -1.13
C ALA A 600 30.81 -13.84 -2.67
N SER A 601 30.90 -15.00 -3.34
CA SER A 601 30.73 -15.09 -4.79
C SER A 601 29.30 -14.74 -5.22
N ILE A 602 28.29 -15.30 -4.54
CA ILE A 602 26.87 -15.02 -4.78
C ILE A 602 26.58 -13.52 -4.65
N LEU A 603 27.05 -12.89 -3.57
CA LEU A 603 26.85 -11.45 -3.34
C LEU A 603 27.50 -10.59 -4.43
N ARG A 604 28.70 -10.99 -4.90
CA ARG A 604 29.37 -10.31 -6.01
C ARG A 604 28.54 -10.40 -7.29
N GLN A 605 28.12 -11.61 -7.67
CA GLN A 605 27.33 -11.82 -8.89
C GLN A 605 25.99 -11.07 -8.86
N ALA A 606 25.29 -11.09 -7.72
CA ALA A 606 24.05 -10.35 -7.55
C ALA A 606 24.27 -8.83 -7.61
N THR A 607 25.35 -8.32 -7.02
CA THR A 607 25.70 -6.90 -7.06
C THR A 607 26.02 -6.45 -8.48
N ASP A 608 26.85 -7.22 -9.19
CA ASP A 608 27.35 -6.85 -10.51
C ASP A 608 26.25 -6.93 -11.58
N GLN A 609 25.33 -7.90 -11.47
CA GLN A 609 24.37 -8.19 -12.54
C GLN A 609 22.91 -7.84 -12.21
N LEU A 610 22.50 -7.94 -10.95
CA LEU A 610 21.10 -7.80 -10.55
C LEU A 610 20.78 -6.48 -9.86
N LEU A 611 21.73 -5.85 -9.18
CA LEU A 611 21.47 -4.64 -8.41
C LEU A 611 21.15 -3.42 -9.31
N THR A 612 20.10 -2.70 -8.95
CA THR A 612 19.70 -1.41 -9.53
C THR A 612 19.46 -0.39 -8.40
N PRO A 613 19.33 0.91 -8.70
CA PRO A 613 19.04 1.92 -7.67
C PRO A 613 17.74 1.69 -6.87
N SER A 614 16.78 0.96 -7.44
CA SER A 614 15.44 0.78 -6.85
C SER A 614 15.16 -0.65 -6.36
N GLY A 615 16.04 -1.62 -6.66
CA GLY A 615 15.82 -3.02 -6.33
C GLY A 615 16.67 -3.97 -7.13
N LEU A 616 16.39 -5.27 -7.01
CA LEU A 616 17.08 -6.31 -7.76
C LEU A 616 16.31 -6.68 -9.03
N ARG A 617 17.01 -6.87 -10.14
CA ARG A 617 16.46 -7.53 -11.34
C ARG A 617 16.08 -8.97 -10.98
N SER A 618 14.96 -9.43 -11.52
CA SER A 618 14.48 -10.81 -11.37
C SER A 618 15.32 -11.83 -12.15
N LEU A 619 16.03 -11.38 -13.20
CA LEU A 619 16.89 -12.18 -14.06
C LEU A 619 18.09 -11.35 -14.53
N SER A 620 19.24 -11.98 -14.73
CA SER A 620 20.44 -11.29 -15.26
C SER A 620 20.19 -10.73 -16.67
N PRO A 621 20.64 -9.49 -16.96
CA PRO A 621 20.60 -8.92 -18.32
C PRO A 621 21.38 -9.68 -19.38
N THR A 622 22.26 -10.61 -18.97
CA THR A 622 23.03 -11.45 -19.89
C THR A 622 22.23 -12.67 -20.37
N ASP A 623 21.11 -12.98 -19.73
CA ASP A 623 20.23 -14.06 -20.12
C ASP A 623 19.38 -13.65 -21.35
N SER A 624 19.26 -14.55 -22.32
CA SER A 624 18.46 -14.33 -23.54
C SER A 624 16.97 -14.10 -23.27
N ALA A 625 16.44 -14.57 -22.15
CA ALA A 625 15.05 -14.38 -21.74
C ALA A 625 14.83 -13.07 -20.95
N TYR A 626 15.86 -12.24 -20.74
CA TYR A 626 15.74 -11.01 -19.99
C TYR A 626 14.90 -9.95 -20.71
N CYS A 627 13.81 -9.55 -20.06
CA CYS A 627 12.99 -8.41 -20.46
C CYS A 627 13.11 -7.31 -19.39
N ALA A 628 13.65 -6.15 -19.75
CA ALA A 628 13.87 -5.03 -18.83
C ALA A 628 12.58 -4.29 -18.42
N HIS A 629 11.52 -4.45 -19.20
CA HIS A 629 10.28 -3.70 -19.05
C HIS A 629 9.10 -4.66 -18.85
N PHE A 630 8.35 -4.46 -17.77
CA PHE A 630 7.08 -5.14 -17.52
C PHE A 630 5.93 -4.21 -17.92
N ALA A 631 5.32 -4.49 -19.07
CA ALA A 631 4.18 -3.77 -19.62
C ALA A 631 3.40 -4.70 -20.56
N GLY A 632 2.12 -4.41 -20.80
CA GLY A 632 1.29 -5.21 -21.69
C GLY A 632 -0.17 -5.23 -21.25
N ASP A 633 -1.05 -5.61 -22.18
CA ASP A 633 -2.50 -5.70 -21.98
C ASP A 633 -2.94 -7.00 -21.30
N ARG A 634 -1.99 -7.85 -20.87
CA ARG A 634 -2.22 -9.17 -20.29
C ARG A 634 -1.15 -9.60 -19.31
#